data_AF-A0A098RZL5-F1
#
_entry.id   AF-A0A098RZL5-F1
#
_cell.length_a   1.000
_cell.length_b   1.000
_cell.length_c   1.000
_cell.angle_alpha   90.00
_cell.angle_beta   90.00
_cell.angle_gamma   90.00
#
_symmetry.space_group_name_H-M   'P 1'
#
loop_
_entity.id
_entity.type
_entity.pdbx_description
1 polymer ?
#
loop_
_entity_poly.entity_id
_entity_poly.type
_entity_poly.pdbx_seq_one_letter_code
_entity_poly.pdbx_strand_id
1 'polypeptide(L)'
;MKLKHLIFTGALVVLTLFACQKEEPIAEPTCPECWDCEMVCIDLQCECPEGSIENWFEAWGPLEDSMSPRKFCIEPNLKTFIAELEPIGCLDTFAITFTQEPLTEIDSFSNQNGPGAATSFKVERPDRIRPEEVDYTLFYNEVGALELYFFQFPPNTGGEQFRFENCTDFDANGERIGFAVPSFQGVFIHPDTIRGQLIFSGYGTFEYLDSLHVELDLIRTVPYEED
;
A
#
# COMPACT_ATOMS: atom_id res chain seq x y z
N MET A 1 -4.88 92.82 41.47
CA MET A 1 -3.89 93.62 40.72
C MET A 1 -3.56 92.92 39.41
N LYS A 2 -3.80 93.61 38.30
CA LYS A 2 -3.20 93.53 36.95
C LYS A 2 -2.93 92.15 36.30
N LEU A 3 -3.75 91.90 35.29
CA LEU A 3 -3.55 91.11 34.08
C LEU A 3 -2.25 91.48 33.31
N LYS A 4 -1.55 90.48 32.75
CA LYS A 4 -0.81 90.50 31.45
C LYS A 4 -0.79 89.05 30.93
N HIS A 5 -1.50 88.70 29.84
CA HIS A 5 -1.02 88.61 28.44
C HIS A 5 0.24 87.72 28.31
N LEU A 6 0.34 86.71 27.43
CA LEU A 6 0.06 86.75 26.00
C LEU A 6 0.10 85.30 25.42
N ILE A 7 -0.52 85.18 24.25
CA ILE A 7 -0.74 84.03 23.36
C ILE A 7 0.57 83.36 22.86
N PHE A 8 0.57 82.04 22.66
CA PHE A 8 1.22 81.46 21.47
C PHE A 8 0.53 80.16 21.01
N THR A 9 0.07 80.22 19.77
CA THR A 9 -0.54 79.20 18.92
C THR A 9 0.43 78.06 18.58
N GLY A 10 -0.02 76.81 18.71
CA GLY A 10 0.66 75.63 18.16
C GLY A 10 -0.38 74.65 17.63
N ALA A 11 -0.55 74.61 16.31
CA ALA A 11 -1.41 73.68 15.61
C ALA A 11 -0.93 72.24 15.84
N LEU A 12 -1.74 71.41 16.50
CA LEU A 12 -1.52 69.97 16.54
C LEU A 12 -2.17 69.37 15.28
N VAL A 13 -1.36 69.27 14.22
CA VAL A 13 -1.71 68.49 13.03
C VAL A 13 -1.75 67.02 13.43
N VAL A 14 -2.95 66.44 13.44
CA VAL A 14 -3.15 64.99 13.55
C VAL A 14 -2.73 64.36 12.22
N LEU A 15 -1.48 63.91 12.13
CA LEU A 15 -1.01 63.03 11.07
C LEU A 15 -1.45 61.61 11.41
N THR A 16 -2.65 61.23 10.96
CA THR A 16 -3.03 59.81 10.84
C THR A 16 -2.19 59.18 9.74
N LEU A 17 -1.09 58.53 10.13
CA LEU A 17 -0.40 57.56 9.28
C LEU A 17 -1.31 56.34 9.13
N PHE A 18 -2.09 56.30 8.05
CA PHE A 18 -2.60 55.04 7.51
C PHE A 18 -1.40 54.25 7.00
N ALA A 19 -0.76 53.49 7.88
CA ALA A 19 0.05 52.37 7.45
C ALA A 19 -0.94 51.35 6.85
N CYS A 20 -1.01 51.27 5.53
CA CYS A 20 -1.48 50.07 4.87
C CYS A 20 -0.59 48.93 5.35
N GLN A 21 -1.05 48.16 6.33
CA GLN A 21 -0.55 46.81 6.52
C GLN A 21 -0.80 46.11 5.19
N LYS A 22 0.28 45.86 4.47
CA LYS A 22 0.29 44.91 3.38
C LYS A 22 -0.16 43.61 4.03
N GLU A 23 -1.40 43.19 3.79
CA GLU A 23 -1.83 41.84 4.13
C GLU A 23 -0.79 40.92 3.51
N GLU A 24 -0.02 40.23 4.37
CA GLU A 24 0.80 39.13 3.90
C GLU A 24 -0.15 38.18 3.18
N PRO A 25 0.18 37.73 1.95
CA PRO A 25 -0.64 36.72 1.31
C PRO A 25 -0.72 35.55 2.29
N ILE A 26 -1.93 35.27 2.79
CA ILE A 26 -2.20 34.07 3.56
C ILE A 26 -1.74 32.95 2.64
N ALA A 27 -0.65 32.28 2.98
CA ALA A 27 -0.18 31.14 2.22
C ALA A 27 -1.36 30.17 2.16
N GLU A 28 -1.86 29.88 0.95
CA GLU A 28 -2.88 28.87 0.77
C GLU A 28 -2.34 27.60 1.44
N PRO A 29 -3.08 27.00 2.38
CA PRO A 29 -2.61 25.83 3.10
C PRO A 29 -2.26 24.79 2.04
N THR A 30 -0.97 24.50 1.95
CA THR A 30 -0.43 23.61 0.93
C THR A 30 -0.62 22.21 1.46
N CYS A 31 -1.27 21.37 0.66
CA CYS A 31 -1.46 19.98 1.02
C CYS A 31 -0.12 19.32 1.35
N PRO A 32 -0.08 18.44 2.38
CA PRO A 32 1.10 17.63 2.60
C PRO A 32 1.38 16.79 1.34
N GLU A 33 2.65 16.52 1.06
CA GLU A 33 2.99 15.51 0.06
C GLU A 33 2.38 14.18 0.47
N CYS A 34 1.45 13.68 -0.33
CA CYS A 34 0.81 12.40 -0.05
C CYS A 34 1.85 11.27 -0.06
N TRP A 35 1.57 10.29 0.78
CA TRP A 35 2.44 9.13 0.94
C TRP A 35 2.48 8.30 -0.34
N ASP A 36 1.30 8.05 -0.90
CA ASP A 36 1.07 7.39 -2.18
C ASP A 36 0.88 8.46 -3.28
N CYS A 37 1.48 8.23 -4.45
CA CYS A 37 1.42 9.16 -5.58
C CYS A 37 0.04 9.18 -6.25
N GLU A 38 -0.74 8.10 -6.09
CA GLU A 38 -2.10 7.99 -6.63
C GLU A 38 -3.13 8.77 -5.78
N MET A 39 -2.77 9.13 -4.54
CA MET A 39 -3.64 9.94 -3.69
C MET A 39 -3.72 11.39 -4.18
N VAL A 40 -4.90 11.96 -4.05
CA VAL A 40 -5.17 13.37 -4.33
C VAL A 40 -5.40 14.12 -3.04
N CYS A 41 -4.97 15.38 -2.99
CA CYS A 41 -5.31 16.22 -1.86
C CYS A 41 -6.68 16.86 -2.02
N ILE A 42 -7.57 16.58 -1.08
CA ILE A 42 -8.91 17.16 -0.97
C ILE A 42 -9.02 17.73 0.44
N ASP A 43 -9.41 19.01 0.56
CA ASP A 43 -9.61 19.68 1.86
C ASP A 43 -8.44 19.53 2.86
N LEU A 44 -7.20 19.59 2.37
CA LEU A 44 -5.95 19.43 3.14
C LEU A 44 -5.70 18.02 3.68
N GLN A 45 -6.41 17.02 3.17
CA GLN A 45 -6.22 15.61 3.48
C GLN A 45 -5.90 14.83 2.21
N CYS A 46 -5.02 13.83 2.34
CA CYS A 46 -4.79 12.89 1.24
C CYS A 46 -5.93 11.88 1.23
N GLU A 47 -6.62 11.80 0.09
CA GLU A 47 -7.72 10.89 -0.15
C GLU A 47 -7.45 10.07 -1.41
N CYS A 48 -8.03 8.87 -1.48
CA CYS A 48 -7.97 8.10 -2.71
C CYS A 48 -8.92 8.70 -3.76
N PRO A 49 -8.54 8.66 -5.06
CA PRO A 49 -9.43 9.07 -6.14
C PRO A 49 -10.77 8.31 -6.08
N GLU A 50 -11.83 8.94 -6.58
CA GLU A 50 -13.14 8.30 -6.67
C GLU A 50 -13.05 7.01 -7.49
N GLY A 51 -13.58 5.91 -6.94
CA GLY A 51 -13.55 4.59 -7.56
C GLY A 51 -12.33 3.75 -7.18
N SER A 52 -11.28 4.32 -6.58
CA SER A 52 -10.16 3.54 -6.06
C SER A 52 -10.54 2.73 -4.82
N ILE A 53 -9.89 1.59 -4.64
CA ILE A 53 -10.01 0.79 -3.42
C ILE A 53 -9.03 1.35 -2.40
N GLU A 54 -9.53 1.77 -1.25
CA GLU A 54 -8.68 2.18 -0.13
C GLU A 54 -8.11 0.95 0.57
N ASN A 55 -6.80 0.94 0.77
CA ASN A 55 -6.14 -0.07 1.59
C ASN A 55 -5.14 0.58 2.55
N TRP A 56 -4.68 -0.17 3.55
CA TRP A 56 -3.81 0.30 4.60
C TRP A 56 -2.52 -0.50 4.61
N PHE A 57 -1.42 0.23 4.73
CA PHE A 57 -0.11 -0.33 4.91
C PHE A 57 0.35 -0.02 6.33
N GLU A 58 0.51 -1.04 7.17
CA GLU A 58 1.05 -0.87 8.52
C GLU A 58 2.55 -1.11 8.53
N ALA A 59 3.35 -0.09 8.84
CA ALA A 59 4.80 -0.22 8.83
C ALA A 59 5.41 -0.30 10.25
N TRP A 60 6.08 -1.41 10.57
CA TRP A 60 6.83 -1.58 11.81
C TRP A 60 8.25 -2.12 11.56
N GLY A 61 9.27 -1.35 11.92
CA GLY A 61 10.67 -1.75 11.81
C GLY A 61 11.48 -1.44 13.07
N PRO A 62 12.52 -2.21 13.40
CA PRO A 62 13.32 -2.02 14.63
C PRO A 62 14.17 -0.75 14.63
N LEU A 63 14.30 -0.08 13.48
CA LEU A 63 15.08 1.15 13.30
C LEU A 63 14.21 2.38 13.02
N GLU A 64 12.89 2.22 12.99
CA GLU A 64 11.93 3.27 12.72
C GLU A 64 10.93 3.28 13.87
N ASP A 65 10.87 4.40 14.61
CA ASP A 65 9.78 4.61 15.56
C ASP A 65 8.47 4.38 14.81
N SER A 66 7.73 3.33 15.20
CA SER A 66 6.48 2.84 14.62
C SER A 66 5.89 3.79 13.58
N MET A 67 6.02 3.46 12.30
CA MET A 67 5.37 4.26 11.26
C MET A 67 3.86 4.10 11.42
N SER A 68 3.14 5.22 11.61
CA SER A 68 1.68 5.19 11.63
C SER A 68 1.15 4.47 10.38
N PRO A 69 0.09 3.66 10.49
CA PRO A 69 -0.59 3.07 9.33
C PRO A 69 -0.83 4.13 8.26
N ARG A 70 -0.46 3.82 7.02
CA ARG A 70 -0.59 4.75 5.89
C ARG A 70 -1.57 4.19 4.89
N LYS A 71 -2.60 4.98 4.61
CA LYS A 71 -3.55 4.72 3.53
C LYS A 71 -2.83 4.76 2.18
N PHE A 72 -3.22 3.88 1.27
CA PHE A 72 -2.80 3.90 -0.13
C PHE A 72 -3.97 3.44 -1.03
N CYS A 73 -3.86 3.70 -2.32
CA CYS A 73 -4.94 3.53 -3.27
C CYS A 73 -4.61 2.44 -4.28
N ILE A 74 -5.55 1.52 -4.46
CA ILE A 74 -5.45 0.50 -5.49
C ILE A 74 -6.42 0.90 -6.61
N GLU A 75 -5.88 1.09 -7.82
CA GLU A 75 -6.70 1.27 -9.01
C GLU A 75 -7.39 -0.06 -9.37
N PRO A 76 -8.73 -0.13 -9.41
CA PRO A 76 -9.42 -1.34 -9.82
C PRO A 76 -9.11 -1.68 -11.26
N ASN A 77 -8.79 -2.94 -11.51
CA ASN A 77 -8.44 -3.44 -12.84
C ASN A 77 -8.93 -4.88 -12.98
N LEU A 78 -9.27 -5.26 -14.21
CA LEU A 78 -9.59 -6.64 -14.57
C LEU A 78 -8.53 -7.63 -14.07
N LYS A 79 -7.25 -7.25 -14.04
CA LYS A 79 -6.17 -8.17 -13.63
C LYS A 79 -5.81 -8.09 -12.14
N THR A 80 -6.50 -7.27 -11.36
CA THR A 80 -6.17 -7.05 -9.95
C THR A 80 -7.14 -7.83 -9.08
N PHE A 81 -6.59 -8.59 -8.13
CA PHE A 81 -7.32 -9.37 -7.15
C PHE A 81 -6.95 -8.90 -5.74
N ILE A 82 -7.94 -8.78 -4.86
CA ILE A 82 -7.77 -8.40 -3.46
C ILE A 82 -8.13 -9.56 -2.54
N ALA A 83 -7.34 -9.74 -1.48
CA ALA A 83 -7.63 -10.63 -0.37
C ALA A 83 -7.76 -9.81 0.92
N GLU A 84 -8.88 -9.97 1.60
CA GLU A 84 -9.08 -9.46 2.95
C GLU A 84 -8.66 -10.52 3.97
N LEU A 85 -7.83 -10.14 4.94
CA LEU A 85 -7.39 -11.04 6.00
C LEU A 85 -7.16 -10.27 7.30
N GLU A 86 -7.40 -10.90 8.44
CA GLU A 86 -6.98 -10.34 9.72
C GLU A 86 -5.44 -10.36 9.81
N PRO A 87 -4.80 -9.29 10.32
CA PRO A 87 -3.35 -9.18 10.36
C PRO A 87 -2.68 -10.43 10.95
N ILE A 88 -1.75 -11.00 10.19
CA ILE A 88 -1.00 -12.19 10.59
C ILE A 88 0.47 -12.09 10.18
N GLY A 89 1.34 -12.13 11.19
CA GLY A 89 2.77 -11.93 10.97
C GLY A 89 3.06 -10.57 10.33
N CYS A 90 3.52 -10.59 9.08
CA CYS A 90 3.80 -9.40 8.28
C CYS A 90 2.79 -9.20 7.12
N LEU A 91 1.65 -9.89 7.19
CA LEU A 91 0.60 -9.82 6.20
C LEU A 91 -0.68 -9.24 6.78
N ASP A 92 -1.33 -8.40 6.00
CA ASP A 92 -2.70 -7.90 6.18
C ASP A 92 -3.39 -7.91 4.80
N THR A 93 -4.56 -7.30 4.67
CA THR A 93 -5.30 -7.13 3.41
C THR A 93 -4.37 -6.67 2.28
N PHE A 94 -4.26 -7.47 1.23
CA PHE A 94 -3.34 -7.23 0.11
C PHE A 94 -4.05 -7.37 -1.23
N ALA A 95 -3.48 -6.75 -2.26
CA ALA A 95 -3.89 -6.99 -3.63
C ALA A 95 -2.69 -7.40 -4.50
N ILE A 96 -2.98 -8.21 -5.50
CA ILE A 96 -2.05 -8.65 -6.54
C ILE A 96 -2.59 -8.25 -7.90
N THR A 97 -1.71 -7.76 -8.77
CA THR A 97 -2.05 -7.43 -10.15
C THR A 97 -1.25 -8.28 -11.10
N PHE A 98 -1.94 -9.15 -11.84
CA PHE A 98 -1.30 -9.96 -12.86
C PHE A 98 -0.80 -9.07 -14.01
N THR A 99 0.39 -9.39 -14.52
CA THR A 99 0.95 -8.70 -15.69
C THR A 99 0.13 -8.97 -16.95
N GLN A 100 -0.49 -10.15 -17.06
CA GLN A 100 -1.38 -10.59 -18.14
C GLN A 100 -2.71 -11.13 -17.57
N GLU A 101 -3.70 -11.41 -18.42
CA GLU A 101 -4.98 -11.96 -17.98
C GLU A 101 -4.84 -13.46 -17.66
N PRO A 102 -4.92 -13.87 -16.38
CA PRO A 102 -4.56 -15.23 -15.95
C PRO A 102 -5.44 -16.32 -16.58
N LEU A 103 -6.69 -16.01 -16.94
CA LEU A 103 -7.60 -16.98 -17.57
C LEU A 103 -7.23 -17.30 -19.03
N THR A 104 -6.62 -16.36 -19.72
CA THR A 104 -6.22 -16.51 -21.14
C THR A 104 -4.75 -16.89 -21.31
N GLU A 105 -3.98 -16.79 -20.23
CA GLU A 105 -2.53 -16.94 -20.24
C GLU A 105 -2.11 -18.39 -20.51
N ILE A 106 -2.85 -19.41 -20.05
CA ILE A 106 -2.46 -20.82 -20.19
C ILE A 106 -2.37 -21.33 -21.62
N ASP A 107 -3.16 -20.80 -22.56
CA ASP A 107 -3.07 -21.23 -23.96
C ASP A 107 -1.67 -20.94 -24.56
N SER A 108 -0.95 -19.97 -23.98
CA SER A 108 0.46 -19.68 -24.26
C SER A 108 1.42 -20.72 -23.68
N PHE A 109 1.10 -21.29 -22.51
CA PHE A 109 1.97 -22.16 -21.72
C PHE A 109 1.77 -23.66 -21.97
N SER A 110 0.56 -24.08 -22.36
CA SER A 110 0.23 -25.48 -22.67
C SER A 110 1.03 -26.05 -23.87
N ASN A 111 1.66 -25.18 -24.67
CA ASN A 111 2.57 -25.58 -25.75
C ASN A 111 4.02 -25.84 -25.30
N GLN A 112 4.36 -25.68 -24.02
CA GLN A 112 5.71 -25.92 -23.52
C GLN A 112 5.73 -27.05 -22.47
N ASN A 113 6.11 -28.24 -22.93
CA ASN A 113 6.72 -29.25 -22.07
C ASN A 113 8.09 -28.69 -21.58
N GLY A 114 8.10 -27.93 -20.48
CA GLY A 114 9.30 -27.43 -19.83
C GLY A 114 9.00 -26.45 -18.69
N PRO A 115 9.89 -26.32 -17.68
CA PRO A 115 9.66 -25.40 -16.58
C PRO A 115 9.90 -23.96 -17.04
N GLY A 116 8.95 -23.07 -16.75
CA GLY A 116 9.19 -21.64 -16.55
C GLY A 116 9.29 -20.75 -17.80
N ALA A 117 8.17 -20.14 -18.19
CA ALA A 117 8.25 -18.68 -18.24
C ALA A 117 7.83 -18.20 -16.85
N ALA A 118 8.76 -17.59 -16.13
CA ALA A 118 8.46 -16.93 -14.88
C ALA A 118 7.49 -15.79 -15.19
N THR A 119 6.22 -16.03 -14.89
CA THR A 119 5.19 -15.00 -14.92
C THR A 119 5.14 -14.36 -13.56
N SER A 120 5.15 -13.04 -13.53
CA SER A 120 5.10 -12.27 -12.30
C SER A 120 3.76 -11.55 -12.16
N PHE A 121 3.33 -11.37 -10.90
CA PHE A 121 2.36 -10.35 -10.55
C PHE A 121 3.03 -9.26 -9.71
N LYS A 122 2.46 -8.06 -9.74
CA LYS A 122 2.81 -6.97 -8.83
C LYS A 122 2.03 -7.14 -7.54
N VAL A 123 2.68 -7.04 -6.39
CA VAL A 123 1.98 -6.81 -5.11
C VAL A 123 1.68 -5.32 -4.99
N GLU A 124 0.42 -4.95 -4.84
CA GLU A 124 0.01 -3.56 -4.73
C GLU A 124 0.40 -2.99 -3.37
N ARG A 125 1.27 -1.96 -3.42
CA ARG A 125 1.89 -1.29 -2.28
C ARG A 125 2.13 0.19 -2.64
N PRO A 126 2.33 1.09 -1.65
CA PRO A 126 2.60 2.49 -1.92
C PRO A 126 3.82 2.69 -2.83
N ASP A 127 3.75 3.61 -3.79
CA ASP A 127 4.78 3.84 -4.82
C ASP A 127 6.20 4.13 -4.32
N ARG A 128 6.32 4.65 -3.10
CA ARG A 128 7.64 4.87 -2.46
C ARG A 128 8.36 3.57 -2.13
N ILE A 129 7.62 2.45 -2.06
CA ILE A 129 8.14 1.10 -1.95
C ILE A 129 8.20 0.53 -3.36
N ARG A 130 9.38 0.06 -3.77
CA ARG A 130 9.56 -0.49 -5.11
C ARG A 130 8.59 -1.66 -5.30
N PRO A 131 7.79 -1.70 -6.39
CA PRO A 131 6.94 -2.85 -6.65
C PRO A 131 7.82 -4.09 -6.75
N GLU A 132 7.48 -5.09 -5.95
CA GLU A 132 8.12 -6.40 -5.99
C GLU A 132 7.28 -7.27 -6.90
N GLU A 133 7.93 -7.78 -7.93
CA GLU A 133 7.37 -8.78 -8.81
C GLU A 133 7.56 -10.15 -8.15
N VAL A 134 6.47 -10.90 -8.02
CA VAL A 134 6.48 -12.25 -7.43
C VAL A 134 6.18 -13.24 -8.53
N ASP A 135 7.09 -14.19 -8.70
CA ASP A 135 6.90 -15.30 -9.63
C ASP A 135 5.77 -16.21 -9.14
N TYR A 136 4.89 -16.56 -10.07
CA TYR A 136 3.80 -17.50 -9.84
C TYR A 136 3.78 -18.59 -10.90
N THR A 137 3.07 -19.67 -10.60
CA THR A 137 2.78 -20.76 -11.53
C THR A 137 1.27 -20.92 -11.67
N LEU A 138 0.80 -20.98 -12.92
CA LEU A 138 -0.57 -21.36 -13.28
C LEU A 138 -0.56 -22.70 -14.00
N PHE A 139 -1.45 -23.62 -13.60
CA PHE A 139 -1.59 -24.92 -14.25
C PHE A 139 -3.00 -25.49 -14.07
N TYR A 140 -3.43 -26.34 -15.00
CA TYR A 140 -4.65 -27.13 -14.81
C TYR A 140 -4.34 -28.36 -13.96
N ASN A 141 -5.13 -28.59 -12.92
CA ASN A 141 -5.04 -29.80 -12.10
C ASN A 141 -5.70 -31.02 -12.76
N GLU A 142 -5.70 -32.15 -12.06
CA GLU A 142 -6.24 -33.43 -12.56
C GLU A 142 -7.73 -33.38 -12.92
N VAL A 143 -8.49 -32.43 -12.36
CA VAL A 143 -9.92 -32.24 -12.65
C VAL A 143 -10.18 -31.11 -13.67
N GLY A 144 -9.12 -30.53 -14.24
CA GLY A 144 -9.21 -29.47 -15.24
C GLY A 144 -9.50 -28.09 -14.67
N ALA A 145 -9.36 -27.88 -13.35
CA ALA A 145 -9.50 -26.57 -12.74
C ALA A 145 -8.14 -25.84 -12.75
N LEU A 146 -8.18 -24.51 -12.95
CA LEU A 146 -6.98 -23.68 -12.98
C LEU A 146 -6.49 -23.40 -11.56
N GLU A 147 -5.28 -23.83 -11.24
CA GLU A 147 -4.60 -23.59 -9.97
C GLU A 147 -3.54 -22.50 -10.10
N LEU A 148 -3.48 -21.63 -9.07
CA LEU A 148 -2.46 -20.62 -8.86
C LEU A 148 -1.59 -21.04 -7.67
N TYR A 149 -0.29 -21.01 -7.89
CA TYR A 149 0.71 -21.16 -6.83
C TYR A 149 1.72 -20.02 -6.89
N PHE A 150 2.03 -19.42 -5.75
CA PHE A 150 3.20 -18.55 -5.61
C PHE A 150 3.90 -18.80 -4.29
N PHE A 151 5.21 -18.61 -4.30
CA PHE A 151 6.07 -18.79 -3.13
C PHE A 151 6.68 -17.44 -2.77
N GLN A 152 7.00 -17.25 -1.48
CA GLN A 152 7.64 -16.02 -0.99
C GLN A 152 6.81 -14.77 -1.29
N PHE A 153 5.60 -14.73 -0.75
CA PHE A 153 4.80 -13.51 -0.81
C PHE A 153 5.46 -12.43 0.05
N PRO A 154 5.76 -11.26 -0.53
CA PRO A 154 6.45 -10.24 0.20
C PRO A 154 5.51 -9.59 1.23
N PRO A 155 6.08 -9.11 2.35
CA PRO A 155 5.31 -8.42 3.37
C PRO A 155 4.56 -7.20 2.81
N ASN A 156 3.31 -7.03 3.24
CA ASN A 156 2.57 -5.77 3.11
C ASN A 156 2.36 -5.07 4.46
N THR A 157 2.97 -5.58 5.54
CA THR A 157 3.17 -4.86 6.80
C THR A 157 4.61 -5.02 7.32
N GLY A 158 5.17 -4.02 8.01
CA GLY A 158 6.60 -3.94 8.43
C GLY A 158 7.38 -2.67 8.00
N GLY A 159 8.63 -2.50 8.43
CA GLY A 159 9.39 -1.24 8.26
C GLY A 159 9.97 -1.02 6.86
N GLU A 160 10.38 0.21 6.51
CA GLU A 160 10.84 0.58 5.15
C GLU A 160 12.05 -0.24 4.66
N GLN A 161 12.73 -0.96 5.54
CA GLN A 161 13.78 -1.93 5.20
C GLN A 161 13.26 -3.27 4.68
N PHE A 162 12.18 -3.26 3.90
CA PHE A 162 11.74 -4.39 3.10
C PHE A 162 12.72 -4.67 1.97
N ARG A 163 13.86 -5.26 2.32
CA ARG A 163 14.82 -5.83 1.38
C ARG A 163 14.62 -7.34 1.19
N PHE A 164 13.58 -7.90 1.80
CA PHE A 164 13.39 -9.33 1.91
C PHE A 164 12.01 -9.73 1.39
N GLU A 165 11.98 -10.80 0.60
CA GLU A 165 10.80 -11.44 0.01
C GLU A 165 9.96 -12.21 1.07
N ASN A 166 10.10 -11.91 2.36
CA ASN A 166 9.47 -12.65 3.47
C ASN A 166 9.33 -11.81 4.74
N CYS A 167 8.46 -12.25 5.66
CA CYS A 167 8.39 -11.68 7.01
C CYS A 167 9.74 -11.87 7.69
N THR A 168 10.38 -10.80 8.14
CA THR A 168 11.65 -10.88 8.86
C THR A 168 11.60 -10.02 10.11
N ASP A 169 12.11 -10.56 11.21
CA ASP A 169 12.22 -9.86 12.49
C ASP A 169 13.70 -9.75 12.88
N PHE A 170 14.08 -8.59 13.42
CA PHE A 170 15.44 -8.30 13.85
C PHE A 170 15.47 -7.85 15.31
N ASP A 171 16.53 -8.21 16.01
CA ASP A 171 16.79 -7.68 17.33
C ASP A 171 17.23 -6.20 17.29
N ALA A 172 17.45 -5.62 18.47
CA ALA A 172 17.92 -4.24 18.61
C ALA A 172 19.32 -3.98 18.01
N ASN A 173 20.09 -5.03 17.70
CA ASN A 173 21.40 -4.95 17.06
C ASN A 173 21.31 -5.10 15.54
N GLY A 174 20.11 -5.34 14.99
CA GLY A 174 19.89 -5.63 13.57
C GLY A 174 20.20 -7.07 13.17
N GLU A 175 20.34 -8.00 14.12
CA GLU A 175 20.49 -9.42 13.84
C GLU A 175 19.13 -10.07 13.61
N ARG A 176 19.00 -10.87 12.54
CA ARG A 176 17.75 -11.58 12.24
C ARG A 176 17.46 -12.65 13.29
N ILE A 177 16.33 -12.53 13.99
CA ILE A 177 15.89 -13.45 15.05
C ILE A 177 14.67 -14.28 14.69
N GLY A 178 14.02 -13.98 13.57
CA GLY A 178 12.93 -14.79 13.03
C GLY A 178 12.64 -14.45 11.58
N PHE A 179 12.01 -15.40 10.89
CA PHE A 179 11.41 -15.13 9.58
C PHE A 179 10.22 -16.05 9.33
N ALA A 180 9.28 -15.60 8.49
CA ALA A 180 8.19 -16.42 7.99
C ALA A 180 8.09 -16.26 6.48
N VAL A 181 8.00 -17.38 5.77
CA VAL A 181 7.80 -17.41 4.31
C VAL A 181 6.35 -17.76 4.03
N PRO A 182 5.50 -16.78 3.68
CA PRO A 182 4.16 -17.05 3.19
C PRO A 182 4.22 -17.54 1.73
N SER A 183 3.44 -18.55 1.42
CA SER A 183 3.12 -18.99 0.07
C SER A 183 1.60 -19.10 -0.08
N PHE A 184 1.11 -19.11 -1.31
CA PHE A 184 -0.30 -19.29 -1.58
C PHE A 184 -0.52 -20.44 -2.54
N GLN A 185 -1.58 -21.18 -2.29
CA GLN A 185 -2.11 -22.16 -3.21
C GLN A 185 -3.63 -21.96 -3.29
N GLY A 186 -4.15 -21.77 -4.51
CA GLY A 186 -5.57 -21.59 -4.73
C GLY A 186 -6.03 -22.06 -6.10
N VAL A 187 -7.34 -22.13 -6.27
CA VAL A 187 -8.01 -22.60 -7.49
C VAL A 187 -9.02 -21.56 -7.93
N PHE A 188 -9.06 -21.27 -9.23
CA PHE A 188 -10.13 -20.47 -9.81
C PHE A 188 -11.45 -21.25 -9.72
N ILE A 189 -12.36 -20.78 -8.87
CA ILE A 189 -13.73 -21.31 -8.74
C ILE A 189 -14.74 -20.49 -9.54
N HIS A 190 -14.33 -19.28 -9.94
CA HIS A 190 -15.04 -18.34 -10.79
C HIS A 190 -13.99 -17.48 -11.53
N PRO A 191 -14.26 -16.90 -12.71
CA PRO A 191 -13.36 -15.93 -13.36
C PRO A 191 -12.88 -14.78 -12.45
N ASP A 192 -13.70 -14.44 -11.45
CA ASP A 192 -13.46 -13.36 -10.50
C ASP A 192 -12.99 -13.83 -9.11
N THR A 193 -12.82 -15.14 -8.89
CA THR A 193 -12.54 -15.66 -7.55
C THR A 193 -11.58 -16.82 -7.58
N ILE A 194 -10.46 -16.65 -6.90
CA ILE A 194 -9.48 -17.70 -6.62
C ILE A 194 -9.61 -18.05 -5.14
N ARG A 195 -10.10 -19.24 -4.84
CA ARG A 195 -10.23 -19.73 -3.47
C ARG A 195 -9.00 -20.54 -3.11
N GLY A 196 -8.37 -20.22 -1.99
CA GLY A 196 -7.14 -20.89 -1.60
C GLY A 196 -6.78 -20.70 -0.14
N GLN A 197 -5.50 -20.88 0.12
CA GLN A 197 -4.92 -20.75 1.44
C GLN A 197 -3.53 -20.12 1.38
N LEU A 198 -3.24 -19.25 2.34
CA LEU A 198 -1.86 -18.91 2.68
C LEU A 198 -1.28 -20.03 3.54
N ILE A 199 -0.05 -20.41 3.23
CA ILE A 199 0.72 -21.43 3.92
C ILE A 199 2.00 -20.76 4.42
N PHE A 200 2.29 -20.89 5.70
CA PHE A 200 3.45 -20.26 6.32
C PHE A 200 4.52 -21.30 6.68
N SER A 201 5.78 -20.99 6.38
CA SER A 201 6.94 -21.64 6.99
C SER A 201 7.63 -20.66 7.92
N GLY A 202 7.56 -20.92 9.22
CA GLY A 202 7.95 -19.99 10.28
C GLY A 202 9.18 -20.46 11.05
N TYR A 203 10.04 -19.53 11.44
CA TYR A 203 11.23 -19.81 12.25
C TYR A 203 11.51 -18.70 13.26
N GLY A 204 12.05 -19.06 14.42
CA GLY A 204 12.44 -18.12 15.46
C GLY A 204 11.24 -17.40 16.05
N THR A 205 11.23 -16.06 16.04
CA THR A 205 10.09 -15.27 16.54
C THR A 205 8.78 -15.52 15.77
N PHE A 206 8.85 -16.10 14.57
CA PHE A 206 7.69 -16.50 13.78
C PHE A 206 7.37 -18.01 13.82
N GLU A 207 7.96 -18.79 14.73
CA GLU A 207 7.69 -20.23 14.85
C GLU A 207 6.21 -20.55 15.08
N TYR A 208 5.44 -19.63 15.68
CA TYR A 208 4.00 -19.77 15.86
C TYR A 208 3.19 -19.79 14.55
N LEU A 209 3.78 -19.34 13.44
CA LEU A 209 3.20 -19.40 12.11
C LEU A 209 3.60 -20.68 11.35
N ASP A 210 4.53 -21.48 11.87
CA ASP A 210 5.03 -22.63 11.13
C ASP A 210 3.91 -23.65 10.87
N SER A 211 3.77 -24.06 9.61
CA SER A 211 2.70 -24.95 9.13
C SER A 211 1.29 -24.41 9.41
N LEU A 212 1.12 -23.09 9.56
CA LEU A 212 -0.19 -22.47 9.64
C LEU A 212 -0.80 -22.33 8.23
N HIS A 213 -2.08 -22.67 8.13
CA HIS A 213 -2.88 -22.54 6.92
C HIS A 213 -4.02 -21.55 7.20
N VAL A 214 -4.13 -20.51 6.36
CA VAL A 214 -5.18 -19.50 6.46
C VAL A 214 -5.98 -19.50 5.17
N GLU A 215 -7.23 -19.92 5.22
CA GLU A 215 -8.13 -19.88 4.07
C GLU A 215 -8.47 -18.43 3.70
N LEU A 216 -8.42 -18.11 2.42
CA LEU A 216 -8.84 -16.81 1.90
C LEU A 216 -9.33 -16.92 0.46
N ASP A 217 -10.13 -15.94 0.06
CA ASP A 217 -10.53 -15.73 -1.32
C ASP A 217 -9.81 -14.50 -1.88
N LEU A 218 -9.20 -14.65 -3.06
CA LEU A 218 -8.74 -13.54 -3.88
C LEU A 218 -9.90 -13.16 -4.83
N ILE A 219 -10.39 -11.93 -4.69
CA ILE A 219 -11.54 -11.42 -5.44
C ILE A 219 -11.08 -10.39 -6.46
N ARG A 220 -11.47 -10.55 -7.73
CA ARG A 220 -11.16 -9.61 -8.80
C ARG A 220 -11.82 -8.26 -8.52
N THR A 221 -11.06 -7.18 -8.67
CA THR A 221 -11.50 -5.82 -8.33
C THR A 221 -12.46 -5.22 -9.36
N VAL A 222 -12.41 -5.71 -10.61
CA VAL A 222 -13.39 -5.40 -11.67
C VAL A 222 -13.89 -6.73 -12.23
N PRO A 223 -15.21 -6.96 -12.34
CA PRO A 223 -15.75 -8.21 -12.86
C PRO A 223 -15.24 -8.55 -14.26
N TYR A 224 -14.99 -9.83 -14.50
CA TYR A 224 -14.64 -10.37 -15.80
C TYR A 224 -15.87 -10.40 -16.71
N GLU A 225 -15.75 -9.80 -17.90
CA GLU A 225 -16.75 -9.89 -18.96
C GLU A 225 -16.16 -10.71 -20.12
N GLU A 226 -16.84 -11.79 -20.51
CA GLU A 226 -16.50 -12.53 -21.74
C GLU A 226 -16.94 -11.71 -22.95
N ASP A 227 -15.99 -11.28 -23.78
CA ASP A 227 -16.23 -10.61 -25.07
C ASP A 227 -16.87 -11.53 -26.13
#